data_AF-A0A5C9C7X5-F1
#
_entry.id   AF-A0A5C9C7X5-F1
#
_cell.length_a   1.000
_cell.length_b   1.000
_cell.length_c   1.000
_cell.angle_alpha   90.00
_cell.angle_beta   90.00
_cell.angle_gamma   90.00
#
_symmetry.space_group_name_H-M   'P 1'
#
loop_
_entity.id
_entity.type
_entity.pdbx_description
1 polymer ?
#
loop_
_entity_poly.entity_id
_entity_poly.type
_entity_poly.pdbx_seq_one_letter_code
_entity_poly.pdbx_strand_id
1 'polypeptide(L)'
;MPAKRSRVIVWMLAYLGVVVTPALAADAPSFEREVRPILSRYCFKCHGPDEGQRQSGLRLDVREEAIKTADSGKVAIVPGKPDASELLHRINLAEGSDEKMPPASTKLELTAEQRDILKRWVATGAEYRPHWAFVAPKRPALPNVRDASWPRSGIDHFVLARLEATGLKPSPPADRHTLARRVFLDLIGIPPTPAEVDEFVNDSSPDAYERLVDRLLASPTYGERWARRW
;
A
#
# COMPACT_ATOMS: atom_id res chain seq x y z
N MET A 1 -81.64 -26.38 25.45
CA MET A 1 -81.12 -26.36 24.06
C MET A 1 -79.65 -25.91 24.11
N PRO A 2 -78.71 -26.66 23.53
CA PRO A 2 -77.28 -26.52 23.82
C PRO A 2 -76.58 -25.45 22.96
N ALA A 3 -75.63 -24.73 23.57
CA ALA A 3 -74.77 -23.73 22.95
C ALA A 3 -73.69 -24.39 22.05
N LYS A 4 -73.66 -24.01 20.76
CA LYS A 4 -72.59 -24.39 19.82
C LYS A 4 -71.32 -23.60 20.12
N ARG A 5 -70.23 -24.30 20.50
CA ARG A 5 -68.88 -23.75 20.59
C ARG A 5 -68.19 -23.88 19.23
N SER A 6 -67.93 -22.77 18.54
CA SER A 6 -67.14 -22.73 17.32
C SER A 6 -65.65 -22.76 17.65
N ARG A 7 -64.92 -23.76 17.14
CA ARG A 7 -63.46 -23.85 17.23
C ARG A 7 -62.84 -23.02 16.09
N VAL A 8 -62.10 -21.96 16.41
CA VAL A 8 -61.27 -21.23 15.46
C VAL A 8 -59.90 -21.91 15.43
N ILE A 9 -59.52 -22.45 14.26
CA ILE A 9 -58.20 -23.03 14.01
C ILE A 9 -57.28 -21.91 13.53
N VAL A 10 -56.29 -21.54 14.35
CA VAL A 10 -55.25 -20.57 13.99
C VAL A 10 -54.13 -21.31 13.26
N TRP A 11 -53.97 -21.05 11.97
CA TRP A 11 -52.83 -21.53 11.18
C TRP A 11 -51.63 -20.60 11.42
N MET A 12 -50.63 -21.09 12.14
CA MET A 12 -49.38 -20.38 12.39
C MET A 12 -48.42 -20.66 11.22
N LEU A 13 -48.43 -19.77 10.21
CA LEU A 13 -47.47 -19.80 9.10
C LEU A 13 -46.08 -19.38 9.61
N ALA A 14 -45.19 -20.36 9.77
CA ALA A 14 -43.79 -20.12 10.07
C ALA A 14 -43.08 -19.53 8.84
N TYR A 15 -42.82 -18.23 8.87
CA TYR A 15 -42.04 -17.54 7.84
C TYR A 15 -40.55 -17.84 8.08
N LEU A 16 -39.98 -18.74 7.28
CA LEU A 16 -38.54 -19.01 7.28
C LEU A 16 -37.83 -17.85 6.58
N GLY A 17 -37.37 -16.87 7.34
CA GLY A 17 -36.61 -15.74 6.82
C GLY A 17 -35.24 -16.20 6.30
N VAL A 18 -35.06 -16.19 4.98
CA VAL A 18 -33.74 -16.34 4.35
C VAL A 18 -32.95 -15.06 4.64
N VAL A 19 -32.02 -15.13 5.57
CA VAL A 19 -31.03 -14.06 5.80
C VAL A 19 -30.01 -14.14 4.67
N VAL A 20 -30.16 -13.29 3.65
CA VAL A 20 -29.11 -13.06 2.66
C VAL A 20 -28.04 -12.21 3.33
N THR A 21 -26.99 -12.83 3.83
CA THR A 21 -25.77 -12.12 4.21
C THR A 21 -25.13 -11.56 2.93
N PRO A 22 -24.96 -10.23 2.79
CA PRO A 22 -24.21 -9.69 1.68
C PRO A 22 -22.78 -10.22 1.80
N ALA A 23 -22.32 -10.95 0.79
CA ALA A 23 -20.91 -11.26 0.65
C ALA A 23 -20.18 -9.91 0.58
N LEU A 24 -19.34 -9.62 1.57
CA LEU A 24 -18.38 -8.54 1.48
C LEU A 24 -17.60 -8.76 0.19
N ALA A 25 -17.82 -7.91 -0.81
CA ALA A 25 -16.94 -7.85 -1.95
C ALA A 25 -15.55 -7.61 -1.38
N ALA A 26 -14.67 -8.60 -1.45
CA ALA A 26 -13.28 -8.42 -1.07
C ALA A 26 -12.77 -7.22 -1.87
N ASP A 27 -12.25 -6.21 -1.18
CA ASP A 27 -11.72 -5.02 -1.83
C ASP A 27 -10.77 -5.45 -2.95
N ALA A 28 -10.96 -4.87 -4.14
CA ALA A 28 -10.10 -5.13 -5.27
C ALA A 28 -8.64 -4.83 -4.87
N PRO A 29 -7.68 -5.74 -5.14
CA PRO A 29 -6.28 -5.47 -4.84
C PRO A 29 -5.82 -4.16 -5.45
N SER A 30 -5.06 -3.36 -4.70
CA SER A 30 -4.47 -2.12 -5.23
C SER A 30 -3.47 -2.48 -6.33
N PHE A 31 -3.68 -1.94 -7.54
CA PHE A 31 -2.78 -2.19 -8.65
C PHE A 31 -1.35 -1.75 -8.32
N GLU A 32 -1.17 -0.58 -7.71
CA GLU A 32 0.15 0.00 -7.45
C GLU A 32 0.88 -0.66 -6.29
N ARG A 33 0.15 -1.03 -5.23
CA ARG A 33 0.74 -1.56 -3.99
C ARG A 33 0.89 -3.07 -3.99
N GLU A 34 -0.05 -3.78 -4.62
CA GLU A 34 -0.13 -5.24 -4.54
C GLU A 34 0.18 -5.91 -5.88
N VAL A 35 -0.42 -5.44 -6.99
CA VAL A 35 -0.31 -6.13 -8.30
C VAL A 35 0.99 -5.80 -9.04
N ARG A 36 1.29 -4.52 -9.22
CA ARG A 36 2.42 -4.04 -10.04
C ARG A 36 3.77 -4.52 -9.49
N PRO A 37 4.03 -4.58 -8.18
CA PRO A 37 5.26 -5.17 -7.67
C PRO A 37 5.43 -6.64 -8.06
N ILE A 38 4.33 -7.41 -8.11
CA ILE A 38 4.35 -8.80 -8.58
C ILE A 38 4.67 -8.82 -10.08
N LEU A 39 3.91 -8.13 -10.91
CA LEU A 39 4.15 -8.13 -12.35
C LEU A 39 5.55 -7.62 -12.73
N SER A 40 6.03 -6.57 -12.04
CA SER A 40 7.36 -6.01 -12.26
C SER A 40 8.48 -6.98 -11.89
N ARG A 41 8.31 -7.75 -10.84
CA ARG A 41 9.33 -8.71 -10.37
C ARG A 41 9.34 -9.99 -11.19
N TYR A 42 8.17 -10.51 -11.53
CA TYR A 42 8.01 -11.85 -12.05
C TYR A 42 7.73 -11.91 -13.56
N CYS A 43 7.27 -10.82 -14.18
CA CYS A 43 6.74 -10.84 -15.55
C CYS A 43 7.45 -9.85 -16.49
N PHE A 44 7.68 -8.60 -16.05
CA PHE A 44 8.10 -7.51 -16.95
C PHE A 44 9.51 -7.65 -17.52
N LYS A 45 10.37 -8.52 -16.97
CA LYS A 45 11.67 -8.79 -17.57
C LYS A 45 11.56 -9.39 -18.97
N CYS A 46 10.59 -10.30 -19.18
CA CYS A 46 10.38 -10.99 -20.46
C CYS A 46 9.11 -10.52 -21.18
N HIS A 47 8.15 -9.92 -20.47
CA HIS A 47 6.87 -9.46 -21.03
C HIS A 47 6.56 -7.99 -20.65
N GLY A 48 7.60 -7.19 -20.41
CA GLY A 48 7.50 -5.76 -20.10
C GLY A 48 8.02 -4.92 -21.26
N PRO A 49 8.54 -3.69 -21.04
CA PRO A 49 8.79 -2.71 -22.10
C PRO A 49 10.01 -2.98 -23.00
N ASP A 50 11.02 -3.70 -22.52
CA ASP A 50 12.25 -3.99 -23.28
C ASP A 50 12.01 -4.94 -24.47
N GLU A 51 12.18 -4.43 -25.69
CA GLU A 51 12.03 -5.20 -26.94
C GLU A 51 13.04 -6.33 -27.09
N GLY A 52 14.29 -6.09 -26.68
CA GLY A 52 15.38 -7.05 -26.88
C GLY A 52 15.24 -8.31 -26.03
N GLN A 53 14.49 -8.23 -24.93
CA GLN A 53 14.21 -9.35 -24.02
C GLN A 53 12.76 -9.86 -24.14
N ARG A 54 11.95 -9.25 -25.01
CA ARG A 54 10.51 -9.51 -25.09
C ARG A 54 10.22 -10.88 -25.69
N GLN A 55 9.54 -11.72 -24.93
CA GLN A 55 9.08 -13.03 -25.39
C GLN A 55 7.66 -12.95 -25.95
N SER A 56 7.45 -13.61 -27.09
CA SER A 56 6.16 -13.75 -27.76
C SER A 56 5.45 -12.43 -28.11
N GLY A 57 6.19 -11.32 -28.19
CA GLY A 57 5.62 -9.99 -28.44
C GLY A 57 4.72 -9.46 -27.32
N LEU A 58 4.55 -10.20 -26.21
CA LEU A 58 3.57 -9.90 -25.18
C LEU A 58 3.99 -8.73 -24.30
N ARG A 59 3.05 -7.81 -24.06
CA ARG A 59 3.20 -6.63 -23.19
C ARG A 59 2.22 -6.72 -22.02
N LEU A 60 2.69 -7.22 -20.89
CA LEU A 60 1.92 -7.23 -19.63
C LEU A 60 1.99 -5.90 -18.88
N ASP A 61 2.91 -5.01 -19.25
CA ASP A 61 3.07 -3.68 -18.67
C ASP A 61 2.07 -2.64 -19.23
N VAL A 62 1.44 -2.95 -20.37
CA VAL A 62 0.43 -2.11 -21.03
C VAL A 62 -0.90 -2.84 -21.03
N ARG A 63 -1.93 -2.24 -20.43
CA ARG A 63 -3.24 -2.89 -20.25
C ARG A 63 -3.85 -3.31 -21.59
N GLU A 64 -3.86 -2.37 -22.54
CA GLU A 64 -4.48 -2.51 -23.84
C GLU A 64 -3.91 -3.70 -24.63
N GLU A 65 -2.61 -3.93 -24.49
CA GLU A 65 -1.93 -5.06 -25.10
C GLU A 65 -2.14 -6.37 -24.30
N ALA A 66 -2.16 -6.31 -22.97
CA ALA A 66 -2.37 -7.48 -22.12
C ALA A 66 -3.76 -8.11 -22.27
N ILE A 67 -4.77 -7.32 -22.65
CA ILE A 67 -6.15 -7.78 -22.87
C ILE A 67 -6.46 -8.12 -24.34
N LYS A 68 -5.50 -7.87 -25.24
CA LYS A 68 -5.66 -8.18 -26.66
C LYS A 68 -5.46 -9.67 -26.91
N THR A 69 -6.14 -10.19 -27.93
CA THR A 69 -5.85 -11.53 -28.45
C THR A 69 -4.46 -11.55 -29.06
N ALA A 70 -3.58 -12.40 -28.52
CA ALA A 70 -2.24 -12.64 -29.05
C ALA A 70 -2.31 -13.45 -30.34
N ASP A 71 -1.19 -13.52 -31.08
CA ASP A 71 -1.08 -14.30 -32.32
C ASP A 71 -1.38 -15.80 -32.12
N SER A 72 -1.26 -16.29 -30.88
CA SER A 72 -1.63 -17.66 -30.49
C SER A 72 -3.15 -17.89 -30.39
N GLY A 73 -3.97 -16.87 -30.56
CA GLY A 73 -5.42 -16.91 -30.37
C GLY A 73 -5.88 -16.83 -28.90
N LYS A 74 -4.93 -16.79 -27.95
CA LYS A 74 -5.20 -16.67 -26.51
C LYS A 74 -5.14 -15.20 -26.06
N VAL A 75 -5.77 -14.90 -24.92
CA VAL A 75 -5.69 -13.59 -24.27
C VAL A 75 -4.95 -13.75 -22.95
N ALA A 76 -3.93 -12.91 -22.71
CA ALA A 76 -3.13 -13.01 -21.49
C ALA A 76 -3.97 -12.69 -20.25
N ILE A 77 -4.78 -11.64 -20.31
CA ILE A 77 -5.66 -11.20 -19.23
C ILE A 77 -7.07 -10.96 -19.78
N VAL A 78 -8.06 -11.70 -19.29
CA VAL A 78 -9.48 -11.48 -19.60
C VAL A 78 -10.15 -10.83 -18.40
N PRO A 79 -10.43 -9.51 -18.44
CA PRO A 79 -11.08 -8.80 -17.35
C PRO A 79 -12.35 -9.49 -16.86
N GLY A 80 -12.44 -9.72 -15.55
CA GLY A 80 -13.58 -10.37 -14.91
C GLY A 80 -13.65 -11.89 -15.09
N LYS A 81 -12.73 -12.51 -15.85
CA LYS A 81 -12.74 -13.95 -16.13
C LYS A 81 -11.38 -14.58 -15.81
N PRO A 82 -11.10 -14.85 -14.52
CA PRO A 82 -9.84 -15.47 -14.09
C PRO A 82 -9.53 -16.78 -14.83
N ASP A 83 -10.52 -17.65 -14.96
CA ASP A 83 -10.34 -18.98 -15.57
C ASP A 83 -10.10 -18.93 -17.08
N ALA A 84 -10.43 -17.81 -17.73
CA ALA A 84 -10.16 -17.57 -19.15
C ALA A 84 -8.85 -16.83 -19.41
N SER A 85 -8.11 -16.45 -18.37
CA SER A 85 -6.89 -15.64 -18.48
C SER A 85 -5.65 -16.53 -18.52
N GLU A 86 -4.92 -16.52 -19.65
CA GLU A 86 -3.74 -17.35 -19.84
C GLU A 86 -2.64 -17.05 -18.80
N LEU A 87 -2.52 -15.81 -18.34
CA LEU A 87 -1.60 -15.44 -17.26
C LEU A 87 -1.85 -16.29 -16.00
N LEU A 88 -3.11 -16.41 -15.59
CA LEU A 88 -3.47 -17.18 -14.40
C LEU A 88 -3.35 -18.69 -14.63
N HIS A 89 -3.61 -19.16 -15.85
CA HIS A 89 -3.35 -20.54 -16.20
C HIS A 89 -1.87 -20.90 -16.02
N ARG A 90 -0.96 -20.12 -16.64
CA ARG A 90 0.49 -20.41 -16.64
C ARG A 90 1.16 -20.33 -15.28
N ILE A 91 0.74 -19.41 -14.40
CA ILE A 91 1.31 -19.32 -13.05
C ILE A 91 0.86 -20.46 -12.11
N ASN A 92 -0.21 -21.17 -12.50
CA ASN A 92 -0.78 -22.30 -11.74
C ASN A 92 -0.40 -23.66 -12.32
N LEU A 93 0.35 -23.72 -13.43
CA LEU A 93 0.86 -24.97 -13.97
C LEU A 93 1.81 -25.67 -12.97
N ALA A 94 1.85 -27.00 -13.04
CA ALA A 94 2.73 -27.81 -12.20
C ALA A 94 4.22 -27.52 -12.50
N GLU A 95 5.07 -27.73 -11.49
CA GLU A 95 6.52 -27.62 -11.66
C GLU A 95 7.02 -28.55 -12.78
N GLY A 96 7.98 -28.05 -13.57
CA GLY A 96 8.55 -28.78 -14.71
C GLY A 96 7.78 -28.66 -16.02
N SER A 97 6.63 -27.97 -16.06
CA SER A 97 5.97 -27.61 -17.33
C SER A 97 6.74 -26.48 -18.03
N ASP A 98 7.06 -26.68 -19.32
CA ASP A 98 7.73 -25.67 -20.16
C ASP A 98 6.89 -24.40 -20.38
N GLU A 99 5.57 -24.49 -20.18
CA GLU A 99 4.65 -23.34 -20.30
C GLU A 99 4.46 -22.58 -18.98
N LYS A 100 4.95 -23.12 -17.86
CA LYS A 100 4.82 -22.51 -16.54
C LYS A 100 5.57 -21.18 -16.50
N MET A 101 4.93 -20.19 -15.91
CA MET A 101 5.52 -18.87 -15.70
C MET A 101 5.61 -18.55 -14.20
N PRO A 102 6.72 -17.96 -13.72
CA PRO A 102 7.97 -17.70 -14.43
C PRO A 102 8.71 -19.00 -14.81
N PRO A 103 9.55 -19.00 -15.86
CA PRO A 103 10.32 -20.18 -16.24
C PRO A 103 11.28 -20.59 -15.12
N ALA A 104 11.51 -21.90 -14.96
CA ALA A 104 12.39 -22.45 -13.92
C ALA A 104 13.82 -21.86 -13.96
N SER A 105 14.31 -21.48 -15.14
CA SER A 105 15.61 -20.83 -15.33
C SER A 105 15.76 -19.50 -14.60
N THR A 106 14.65 -18.81 -14.30
CA THR A 106 14.64 -17.55 -13.56
C THR A 106 14.83 -17.74 -12.06
N LYS A 107 14.59 -18.96 -11.53
CA LYS A 107 14.56 -19.27 -10.10
C LYS A 107 13.61 -18.37 -9.30
N LEU A 108 12.59 -17.82 -9.97
CA LEU A 108 11.57 -16.98 -9.35
C LEU A 108 10.29 -17.79 -9.21
N GLU A 109 9.74 -17.78 -7.99
CA GLU A 109 8.46 -18.43 -7.70
C GLU A 109 7.50 -17.43 -7.04
N LEU A 110 6.23 -17.51 -7.45
CA LEU A 110 5.17 -16.77 -6.80
C LEU A 110 4.72 -17.54 -5.55
N THR A 111 4.39 -16.80 -4.48
CA THR A 111 3.70 -17.38 -3.33
C THR A 111 2.21 -17.62 -3.64
N ALA A 112 1.55 -18.42 -2.80
CA ALA A 112 0.10 -18.61 -2.92
C ALA A 112 -0.67 -17.29 -2.79
N GLU A 113 -0.23 -16.41 -1.88
CA GLU A 113 -0.80 -15.07 -1.68
C GLU A 113 -0.65 -14.19 -2.94
N GLN A 114 0.52 -14.19 -3.57
CA GLN A 114 0.76 -13.42 -4.79
C GLN A 114 -0.12 -13.92 -5.95
N ARG A 115 -0.29 -15.24 -6.09
CA ARG A 115 -1.22 -15.83 -7.07
C ARG A 115 -2.66 -15.42 -6.79
N ASP A 116 -3.07 -15.40 -5.53
CA ASP A 116 -4.41 -14.96 -5.13
C ASP A 116 -4.65 -13.46 -5.42
N ILE A 117 -3.67 -12.60 -5.14
CA ILE A 117 -3.72 -11.17 -5.50
C ILE A 117 -3.97 -11.00 -7.01
N LEU A 118 -3.21 -11.71 -7.85
CA LEU A 118 -3.40 -11.65 -9.30
C LEU A 118 -4.77 -12.19 -9.71
N LYS A 119 -5.23 -13.30 -9.11
CA LYS A 119 -6.55 -13.88 -9.38
C LYS A 119 -7.67 -12.91 -9.05
N ARG A 120 -7.66 -12.31 -7.86
CA ARG A 120 -8.66 -11.33 -7.42
C ARG A 120 -8.63 -10.08 -8.29
N TRP A 121 -7.44 -9.57 -8.62
CA TRP A 121 -7.29 -8.43 -9.51
C TRP A 121 -7.88 -8.66 -10.90
N VAL A 122 -7.67 -9.85 -11.49
CA VAL A 122 -8.32 -10.21 -12.76
C VAL A 122 -9.83 -10.32 -12.59
N ALA A 123 -10.30 -10.95 -11.50
CA ALA A 123 -11.71 -11.11 -11.20
C ALA A 123 -12.45 -9.76 -11.06
N THR A 124 -11.76 -8.73 -10.57
CA THR A 124 -12.31 -7.38 -10.39
C THR A 124 -12.08 -6.46 -11.59
N GLY A 125 -11.68 -7.01 -12.75
CA GLY A 125 -11.63 -6.27 -14.02
C GLY A 125 -10.23 -5.89 -14.52
N ALA A 126 -9.18 -6.34 -13.84
CA ALA A 126 -7.78 -6.10 -14.21
C ALA A 126 -7.51 -4.63 -14.55
N GLU A 127 -7.94 -3.71 -13.68
CA GLU A 127 -7.65 -2.28 -13.87
C GLU A 127 -6.17 -2.01 -13.65
N TYR A 128 -5.57 -1.31 -14.60
CA TYR A 128 -4.22 -0.77 -14.47
C TYR A 128 -4.33 0.66 -13.97
N ARG A 129 -3.29 1.09 -13.27
CA ARG A 129 -3.15 2.48 -12.85
C ARG A 129 -1.80 3.04 -13.30
N PRO A 130 -1.75 4.30 -13.72
CA PRO A 130 -0.50 4.96 -14.06
C PRO A 130 0.45 4.96 -12.87
N HIS A 131 1.76 5.11 -13.15
CA HIS A 131 2.75 5.25 -12.09
C HIS A 131 2.42 6.47 -11.22
N TRP A 132 2.52 6.32 -9.89
CA TRP A 132 2.17 7.38 -8.92
C TRP A 132 2.83 8.72 -9.23
N ALA A 133 4.05 8.72 -9.76
CA ALA A 133 4.79 9.91 -10.17
C ALA A 133 4.14 10.71 -11.31
N PHE A 134 3.26 10.09 -12.10
CA PHE A 134 2.51 10.75 -13.18
C PHE A 134 1.06 11.06 -12.80
N VAL A 135 0.67 10.79 -11.56
CA VAL A 135 -0.65 11.13 -11.03
C VAL A 135 -0.51 12.35 -10.13
N ALA A 136 -1.25 13.41 -10.44
CA ALA A 136 -1.26 14.59 -9.60
C ALA A 136 -1.69 14.22 -8.16
N PRO A 137 -0.86 14.51 -7.13
CA PRO A 137 -1.21 14.20 -5.76
C PRO A 137 -2.43 15.02 -5.35
N LYS A 138 -3.44 14.35 -4.78
CA LYS A 138 -4.62 14.99 -4.22
C LYS A 138 -4.49 15.04 -2.71
N ARG A 139 -4.80 16.17 -2.10
CA ARG A 139 -4.78 16.31 -0.63
C ARG A 139 -5.94 15.47 -0.05
N PRO A 140 -5.65 14.40 0.72
CA PRO A 140 -6.70 13.61 1.36
C PRO A 140 -7.35 14.41 2.51
N ALA A 141 -8.56 14.00 2.89
CA ALA A 141 -9.16 14.46 4.13
C ALA A 141 -8.32 14.00 5.33
N LEU A 142 -8.23 14.84 6.37
CA LEU A 142 -7.53 14.49 7.59
C LEU A 142 -8.35 13.46 8.39
N PRO A 143 -7.71 12.42 8.95
CA PRO A 143 -8.37 11.50 9.87
C PRO A 143 -8.89 12.22 11.11
N ASN A 144 -10.06 11.78 11.57
CA ASN A 144 -10.55 12.15 12.89
C ASN A 144 -9.72 11.42 13.95
N VAL A 145 -9.28 12.18 14.95
CA VAL A 145 -8.48 11.70 16.08
C VAL A 145 -9.20 12.03 17.38
N ARG A 146 -8.97 11.24 18.42
CA ARG A 146 -9.58 11.47 19.74
C ARG A 146 -8.92 12.66 20.45
N ASP A 147 -7.60 12.74 20.40
CA ASP A 147 -6.86 13.88 20.93
C ASP A 147 -6.57 14.91 19.83
N ALA A 148 -7.52 15.82 19.61
CA ALA A 148 -7.37 16.88 18.62
C ALA A 148 -6.33 17.96 19.00
N SER A 149 -5.77 17.93 20.21
CA SER A 149 -4.82 18.94 20.69
C SER A 149 -3.35 18.61 20.40
N TRP A 150 -3.05 17.33 20.13
CA TRP A 150 -1.70 16.85 19.87
C TRP A 150 -1.18 17.17 18.46
N PRO A 151 -1.96 17.02 17.37
CA PRO A 151 -1.49 17.30 16.02
C PRO A 151 -1.05 18.76 15.83
N ARG A 152 0.15 18.97 15.30
CA ARG A 152 0.67 20.30 14.92
C ARG A 152 0.59 20.54 13.41
N SER A 153 0.53 19.47 12.65
CA SER A 153 0.46 19.46 11.19
C SER A 153 -0.53 18.42 10.68
N GLY A 154 -0.87 18.49 9.39
CA GLY A 154 -1.75 17.50 8.76
C GLY A 154 -1.20 16.06 8.82
N ILE A 155 0.12 15.88 8.86
CA ILE A 155 0.75 14.55 8.96
C ILE A 155 0.45 13.91 10.32
N ASP A 156 0.43 14.72 11.38
CA ASP A 156 0.25 14.25 12.75
C ASP A 156 -1.12 13.61 12.97
N HIS A 157 -2.15 14.03 12.22
CA HIS A 157 -3.46 13.37 12.23
C HIS A 157 -3.38 11.91 11.77
N PHE A 158 -2.60 11.62 10.73
CA PHE A 158 -2.43 10.25 10.24
C PHE A 158 -1.62 9.39 11.22
N VAL A 159 -0.58 9.97 11.82
CA VAL A 159 0.23 9.29 12.83
C VAL A 159 -0.62 8.97 14.07
N LEU A 160 -1.32 9.97 14.61
CA LEU A 160 -2.13 9.81 15.80
C LEU A 160 -3.30 8.86 15.57
N ALA A 161 -3.99 8.94 14.42
CA ALA A 161 -5.06 7.99 14.09
C ALA A 161 -4.56 6.54 14.11
N ARG A 162 -3.34 6.28 13.61
CA ARG A 162 -2.75 4.94 13.67
C ARG A 162 -2.40 4.54 15.11
N LEU A 163 -1.78 5.42 15.89
CA LEU A 163 -1.44 5.16 17.29
C LEU A 163 -2.70 4.81 18.09
N GLU A 164 -3.75 5.61 17.98
CA GLU A 164 -5.04 5.41 18.66
C GLU A 164 -5.71 4.09 18.25
N ALA A 165 -5.68 3.74 16.96
CA ALA A 165 -6.22 2.48 16.45
C ALA A 165 -5.48 1.25 17.02
N THR A 166 -4.20 1.40 17.34
CA THR A 166 -3.38 0.34 17.95
C THR A 166 -3.28 0.43 19.47
N GLY A 167 -4.01 1.35 20.12
CA GLY A 167 -3.95 1.55 21.57
C GLY A 167 -2.64 2.15 22.10
N LEU A 168 -1.85 2.79 21.24
CA LEU A 168 -0.61 3.47 21.60
C LEU A 168 -0.86 4.98 21.79
N LYS A 169 0.05 5.62 22.51
CA LYS A 169 0.07 7.09 22.71
C LYS A 169 1.39 7.67 22.22
N PRO A 170 1.42 8.93 21.77
CA PRO A 170 2.66 9.62 21.49
C PRO A 170 3.58 9.67 22.71
N SER A 171 4.88 9.53 22.49
CA SER A 171 5.89 9.75 23.52
C SER A 171 5.95 11.25 23.89
N PRO A 172 6.29 11.58 25.14
CA PRO A 172 6.55 12.97 25.50
C PRO A 172 7.74 13.53 24.71
N PRO A 173 7.78 14.86 24.47
CA PRO A 173 8.97 15.50 23.93
C PRO A 173 10.21 15.18 24.77
N ALA A 174 11.35 15.00 24.11
CA ALA A 174 12.63 14.85 24.80
C ALA A 174 13.04 16.19 25.46
N ASP A 175 13.87 16.11 26.50
CA ASP A 175 14.44 17.31 27.13
C ASP A 175 15.36 18.08 26.16
N ARG A 176 15.60 19.36 26.46
CA ARG A 176 16.35 20.26 25.59
C ARG A 176 17.78 19.79 25.32
N HIS A 177 18.47 19.21 26.31
CA HIS A 177 19.83 18.69 26.09
C HIS A 177 19.82 17.49 25.14
N THR A 178 18.87 16.57 25.32
CA THR A 178 18.69 15.44 24.42
C THR A 178 18.34 15.88 23.00
N LEU A 179 17.45 16.88 22.85
CA LEU A 179 17.09 17.42 21.54
C LEU A 179 18.28 18.07 20.83
N ALA A 180 19.07 18.89 21.53
CA ALA A 180 20.29 19.48 20.98
C ALA A 180 21.25 18.40 20.48
N ARG A 181 21.56 17.39 21.32
CA ARG A 181 22.46 16.31 20.92
C ARG A 181 21.95 15.56 19.68
N ARG A 182 20.66 15.20 19.65
CA ARG A 182 20.06 14.46 18.52
C ARG A 182 20.11 15.26 17.24
N VAL A 183 19.65 16.51 17.26
CA VAL A 183 19.56 17.32 16.03
C VAL A 183 20.94 17.63 15.43
N PHE A 184 21.96 17.87 16.24
CA PHE A 184 23.34 18.01 15.78
C PHE A 184 23.86 16.72 15.13
N LEU A 185 23.68 15.58 15.80
CA LEU A 185 24.07 14.28 15.27
C LEU A 185 23.25 13.84 14.06
N ASP A 186 22.03 14.34 13.87
CA ASP A 186 21.15 14.01 12.74
C ASP A 186 21.33 14.94 11.53
N LEU A 187 21.65 16.21 11.75
CA LEU A 187 21.88 17.16 10.66
C LEU A 187 23.34 17.25 10.24
N ILE A 188 24.29 17.42 11.18
CA ILE A 188 25.70 17.67 10.83
C ILE A 188 26.66 16.53 11.22
N GLY A 189 26.24 15.62 12.09
CA GLY A 189 26.91 14.33 12.31
C GLY A 189 28.03 14.36 13.35
N ILE A 190 28.16 15.49 14.03
CA ILE A 190 29.06 15.72 15.16
C ILE A 190 28.24 16.19 16.37
N PRO A 191 28.66 15.88 17.60
CA PRO A 191 27.96 16.36 18.79
C PRO A 191 28.13 17.88 18.96
N PRO A 192 27.16 18.56 19.61
CA PRO A 192 27.27 19.99 19.91
C PRO A 192 28.37 20.26 20.94
N THR A 193 28.96 21.46 20.87
CA THR A 193 29.80 21.99 21.94
C THR A 193 28.95 22.41 23.15
N PRO A 194 29.51 22.50 24.37
CA PRO A 194 28.77 22.97 25.54
C PRO A 194 28.11 24.34 25.34
N ALA A 195 28.81 25.29 24.69
CA ALA A 195 28.29 26.63 24.43
C ALA A 195 27.06 26.61 23.50
N GLU A 196 27.05 25.77 22.46
CA GLU A 196 25.90 25.62 21.56
C GLU A 196 24.71 24.97 22.26
N VAL A 197 24.97 24.01 23.15
CA VAL A 197 23.91 23.42 23.99
C VAL A 197 23.33 24.49 24.91
N ASP A 198 24.16 25.26 25.60
CA ASP A 198 23.70 26.30 26.53
C ASP A 198 22.92 27.40 25.82
N GLU A 199 23.35 27.80 24.61
CA GLU A 199 22.63 28.77 23.79
C GLU A 199 21.21 28.27 23.48
N PHE A 200 21.07 27.03 23.01
CA PHE A 200 19.75 26.45 22.76
C PHE A 200 18.98 26.26 24.05
N VAL A 201 19.55 25.65 25.09
CA VAL A 201 18.84 25.31 26.33
C VAL A 201 18.25 26.55 27.00
N ASN A 202 18.97 27.68 26.98
CA ASN A 202 18.54 28.93 27.59
C ASN A 202 17.69 29.83 26.69
N ASP A 203 17.53 29.49 25.40
CA ASP A 203 16.64 30.23 24.50
C ASP A 203 15.16 29.94 24.81
N SER A 204 14.48 30.93 25.40
CA SER A 204 13.06 30.84 25.77
C SER A 204 12.10 31.20 24.64
N SER A 205 12.61 31.49 23.44
CA SER A 205 11.77 31.80 22.28
C SER A 205 10.91 30.59 21.91
N PRO A 206 9.65 30.79 21.50
CA PRO A 206 8.72 29.70 21.17
C PRO A 206 9.19 28.86 19.96
N ASP A 207 10.08 29.40 19.13
CA ASP A 207 10.67 28.81 17.92
C ASP A 207 12.16 28.46 18.10
N ALA A 208 12.67 28.38 19.33
CA ALA A 208 14.09 28.14 19.61
C ALA A 208 14.63 26.86 18.94
N TYR A 209 13.81 25.81 18.83
CA TYR A 209 14.22 24.56 18.20
C TYR A 209 14.31 24.68 16.68
N GLU A 210 13.33 25.32 16.06
CA GLU A 210 13.29 25.62 14.63
C GLU A 210 14.48 26.50 14.23
N ARG A 211 14.78 27.55 15.02
CA ARG A 211 15.97 28.39 14.80
C ARG A 211 17.27 27.62 14.88
N LEU A 212 17.38 26.64 15.80
CA LEU A 212 18.54 25.76 15.87
C LEU A 212 18.64 24.88 14.62
N VAL A 213 17.54 24.28 14.18
CA VAL A 213 17.47 23.46 12.96
C VAL A 213 17.91 24.27 11.74
N ASP A 214 17.36 25.47 11.54
CA ASP A 214 17.68 26.32 10.40
C ASP A 214 19.16 26.70 10.36
N ARG A 215 19.75 27.00 11.52
CA ARG A 215 21.18 27.30 11.63
C ARG A 215 22.05 26.09 11.26
N LEU A 216 21.66 24.89 11.71
CA LEU A 216 22.38 23.66 11.38
C LEU A 216 22.26 23.31 9.89
N LEU A 217 21.08 23.49 9.29
CA LEU A 217 20.86 23.28 7.86
C LEU A 217 21.65 24.28 7.00
N ALA A 218 21.83 25.51 7.48
CA ALA A 218 22.63 26.54 6.81
C ALA A 218 24.15 26.37 6.98
N SER A 219 24.59 25.50 7.89
CA SER A 219 26.02 25.27 8.15
C SER A 219 26.69 24.52 6.98
N PRO A 220 27.92 24.89 6.57
CA PRO A 220 28.71 24.11 5.60
C PRO A 220 28.83 22.63 5.98
N THR A 221 28.91 22.32 7.29
CA THR A 221 29.04 20.95 7.79
C THR A 221 27.84 20.07 7.46
N TYR A 222 26.64 20.65 7.30
CA TYR A 222 25.48 19.91 6.80
C TYR A 222 25.75 19.37 5.39
N GLY A 223 26.27 20.21 4.50
CA GLY A 223 26.68 19.83 3.15
C GLY A 223 27.80 18.78 3.16
N GLU A 224 28.83 18.98 3.97
CA GLU A 224 29.96 18.04 4.13
C GLU A 224 29.47 16.64 4.58
N ARG A 225 28.54 16.59 5.55
CA ARG A 225 27.96 15.31 5.99
C ARG A 225 27.22 14.60 4.87
N TRP A 226 26.38 15.31 4.13
CA TRP A 226 25.59 14.72 3.05
C TRP A 226 26.48 14.23 1.90
N ALA A 227 27.56 14.95 1.59
CA ALA A 227 28.52 14.56 0.57
C ALA A 227 29.22 13.22 0.88
N ARG A 228 29.33 12.79 2.15
CA ARG A 228 29.96 11.50 2.50
C ARG A 228 29.25 10.26 1.95
N ARG A 229 27.97 10.36 1.60
CA ARG A 229 27.20 9.23 1.03
C ARG A 229 27.18 9.22 -0.50
N TRP A 230 27.63 10.30 -1.12
CA TRP A 230 27.73 10.45 -2.57
C TRP A 230 29.11 9.99 -3.02
#